data_AF-A0A1K2F2L4-F1
#
_entry.id   AF-A0A1K2F2L4-F1
#
_cell.length_a   1.000
_cell.length_b   1.000
_cell.length_c   1.000
_cell.angle_alpha   90.00
_cell.angle_beta   90.00
_cell.angle_gamma   90.00
#
_symmetry.space_group_name_H-M   'P 1'
#
loop_
_entity.id
_entity.type
_entity.pdbx_description
1 polymer ?
#
loop_
_entity_poly.entity_id
_entity_poly.type
_entity_poly.pdbx_seq_one_letter_code
_entity_poly.pdbx_strand_id
1 'polypeptide(L)'
;MCPETGRARLSYRRAEEIFEENTRLLANPLASPEDIEDLDGWTLHRLRHSALTHDAEGGTSTPMLLARSRVRSLERYARPGVDSVARHVAERDPAARRRNR
;
A
#
# COMPACT_ATOMS: atom_id res chain seq x y z
N MET A 1 -20.30 -5.44 1.95
CA MET A 1 -20.23 -5.90 0.54
C MET A 1 -20.50 -4.70 -0.35
N CYS A 2 -19.83 -4.56 -1.50
CA CYS A 2 -20.10 -3.46 -2.43
C CYS A 2 -21.41 -3.76 -3.20
N PRO A 3 -22.43 -2.87 -3.15
CA PRO A 3 -23.70 -3.11 -3.83
C PRO A 3 -23.57 -3.15 -5.36
N GLU A 4 -22.67 -2.35 -5.93
CA GLU A 4 -22.48 -2.27 -7.39
C GLU A 4 -21.75 -3.48 -7.98
N THR A 5 -20.80 -4.07 -7.24
CA THR A 5 -19.91 -5.11 -7.77
C THR A 5 -20.11 -6.48 -7.14
N GLY A 6 -20.91 -6.59 -6.07
CA GLY A 6 -21.04 -7.79 -5.26
C GLY A 6 -19.76 -8.20 -4.53
N ARG A 7 -18.67 -7.43 -4.62
CA ARG A 7 -17.37 -7.80 -4.04
C ARG A 7 -17.31 -7.45 -2.55
N ALA A 8 -16.65 -8.31 -1.78
CA ALA A 8 -16.29 -8.03 -0.40
C ALA A 8 -14.82 -7.56 -0.30
N ARG A 9 -14.51 -6.80 0.75
CA ARG A 9 -13.13 -6.43 1.07
C ARG A 9 -12.40 -7.68 1.59
N LEU A 10 -11.23 -7.95 1.05
CA LEU A 10 -10.36 -9.01 1.57
C LEU A 10 -9.83 -8.65 2.96
N SER A 11 -9.62 -9.67 3.79
CA SER A 11 -8.79 -9.51 4.98
C SER A 11 -7.36 -9.11 4.57
N TYR A 12 -6.63 -8.43 5.45
CA TYR A 12 -5.25 -8.04 5.16
C TYR A 12 -4.40 -9.25 4.81
N ARG A 13 -4.50 -10.33 5.60
CA ARG A 13 -3.81 -11.59 5.35
C ARG A 13 -4.12 -12.16 3.96
N ARG A 14 -5.39 -12.24 3.56
CA ARG A 14 -5.74 -12.79 2.25
C ARG A 14 -5.27 -11.90 1.10
N ALA A 15 -5.29 -10.58 1.28
CA ALA A 15 -4.75 -9.66 0.30
C ALA A 15 -3.22 -9.80 0.17
N GLU A 16 -2.52 -10.00 1.28
CA GLU A 16 -1.07 -10.25 1.32
C GLU A 16 -0.72 -11.52 0.54
N GLU A 17 -1.33 -12.65 0.88
CA GLU A 17 -1.13 -13.96 0.22
C GLU A 17 -1.30 -13.85 -1.31
N ILE A 18 -2.43 -13.32 -1.76
CA ILE A 18 -2.72 -13.19 -3.19
C ILE A 18 -1.72 -12.26 -3.88
N PHE A 19 -1.33 -11.15 -3.24
CA PHE A 19 -0.41 -10.19 -3.83
C PHE A 19 1.00 -10.78 -3.97
N GLU A 20 1.48 -11.46 -2.93
CA GLU A 20 2.78 -12.12 -2.93
C GLU A 20 2.85 -13.20 -4.01
N GLU A 21 1.88 -14.12 -4.05
CA GLU A 21 1.79 -15.18 -5.06
C GLU A 21 1.84 -14.64 -6.50
N ASN A 22 1.10 -13.56 -6.78
CA ASN A 22 1.00 -12.99 -8.12
C ASN A 22 2.21 -12.14 -8.52
N THR A 23 3.12 -11.83 -7.57
CA THR A 23 4.30 -10.99 -7.84
C THR A 23 5.61 -11.77 -7.82
N ARG A 24 5.60 -13.09 -7.56
CA ARG A 24 6.83 -13.93 -7.52
C ARG A 24 7.74 -13.75 -8.73
N LEU A 25 7.20 -13.82 -9.94
CA LEU A 25 7.98 -13.61 -11.17
C LEU A 25 8.48 -12.18 -11.35
N LEU A 26 7.68 -11.19 -10.93
CA LEU A 26 8.07 -9.78 -11.00
C LEU A 26 9.17 -9.45 -9.97
N ALA A 27 9.14 -10.11 -8.82
CA ALA A 27 10.15 -9.98 -7.78
C ALA A 27 11.46 -10.69 -8.12
N ASN A 28 11.39 -11.75 -8.94
CA ASN A 28 12.52 -12.61 -9.29
C ASN A 28 12.67 -12.71 -10.82
N PRO A 29 13.17 -11.65 -11.48
CA PRO A 29 13.17 -11.55 -12.95
C PRO A 29 14.07 -12.56 -13.68
N LEU A 30 14.95 -13.25 -12.96
CA LEU A 30 15.85 -14.27 -13.51
C LEU A 30 15.36 -15.71 -13.24
N ALA A 31 14.24 -15.87 -12.55
CA ALA A 31 13.71 -17.20 -12.24
C ALA A 31 13.02 -17.83 -13.44
N SER A 32 13.21 -19.14 -13.61
CA SER A 32 12.45 -19.94 -14.56
C SER A 32 11.05 -20.25 -14.00
N PRO A 33 10.04 -20.48 -14.86
CA PRO A 33 8.71 -20.83 -14.42
C PRO A 33 8.62 -22.12 -13.58
N GLU A 34 9.55 -23.05 -13.77
CA GLU A 34 9.66 -24.28 -12.96
C GLU A 34 10.03 -24.04 -11.49
N ASP A 35 10.67 -22.91 -11.17
CA ASP A 35 11.15 -22.60 -9.82
C ASP A 35 10.17 -21.72 -9.02
N ILE A 36 9.02 -21.36 -9.58
CA ILE A 36 8.11 -20.34 -9.00
C ILE A 36 7.56 -20.72 -7.63
N GLU A 37 7.29 -22.00 -7.38
CA GLU A 37 6.58 -22.43 -6.17
C GLU A 37 7.33 -22.09 -4.87
N ASP A 38 8.66 -22.09 -4.92
CA ASP A 38 9.54 -21.83 -3.78
C ASP A 38 9.99 -20.36 -3.68
N LEU A 39 9.53 -19.47 -4.57
CA LEU A 39 9.93 -18.07 -4.59
C LEU A 39 9.03 -17.19 -3.73
N ASP A 40 9.65 -16.24 -3.04
CA ASP A 40 8.93 -15.15 -2.37
C ASP A 40 8.56 -14.05 -3.38
N GLY A 41 7.35 -13.50 -3.20
CA GLY A 41 6.88 -12.35 -3.96
C GLY A 41 7.20 -11.02 -3.29
N TRP A 42 6.60 -9.95 -3.78
CA TRP A 42 6.56 -8.69 -3.05
C TRP A 42 5.48 -8.72 -1.98
N THR A 43 5.75 -8.09 -0.86
CA THR A 43 4.79 -7.96 0.25
C THR A 43 4.08 -6.60 0.20
N LEU A 44 2.85 -6.54 0.70
CA LEU A 44 2.12 -5.27 0.91
C LEU A 44 2.85 -4.38 1.93
N HIS A 45 3.61 -4.97 2.85
CA HIS A 45 4.51 -4.22 3.73
C HIS A 45 5.57 -3.47 2.91
N ARG A 46 6.26 -4.17 1.99
CA ARG A 46 7.28 -3.56 1.12
C ARG A 46 6.66 -2.49 0.23
N LEU A 47 5.48 -2.75 -0.34
CA LEU A 47 4.74 -1.77 -1.13
C LEU A 47 4.38 -0.52 -0.31
N ARG A 48 3.89 -0.69 0.93
CA ARG A 48 3.59 0.43 1.84
C ARG A 48 4.86 1.22 2.16
N HIS A 49 5.98 0.55 2.38
CA HIS A 49 7.25 1.23 2.65
C HIS A 49 7.71 2.05 1.45
N SER A 50 7.72 1.48 0.23
CA SER A 50 8.09 2.20 -0.99
C SER A 50 7.19 3.42 -1.22
N ALA A 51 5.88 3.31 -0.96
CA ALA A 51 4.95 4.43 -1.06
C ALA A 51 5.24 5.55 -0.05
N LEU A 52 5.72 5.23 1.16
CA LEU A 52 6.13 6.22 2.16
C LEU A 52 7.44 6.90 1.78
N THR A 53 8.41 6.15 1.25
CA THR A 53 9.68 6.71 0.76
C THR A 53 9.40 7.68 -0.39
N HIS A 54 8.58 7.29 -1.35
CA HIS A 54 8.21 8.17 -2.47
C HIS A 54 7.45 9.43 -2.00
N ASP A 55 6.60 9.32 -0.98
CA ASP A 55 5.95 10.51 -0.40
C ASP A 55 6.95 11.44 0.28
N ALA A 56 7.96 10.89 0.96
CA ALA A 56 9.02 11.65 1.60
C ALA A 56 9.87 12.40 0.56
N GLU A 57 10.26 11.71 -0.52
CA GLU A 57 10.96 12.31 -1.67
C GLU A 57 10.10 13.40 -2.34
N GLY A 58 8.78 13.22 -2.38
CA GLY A 58 7.82 14.23 -2.85
C GLY A 58 7.57 15.40 -1.89
N GLY A 59 8.35 15.54 -0.82
CA GLY A 59 8.27 16.66 0.13
C GLY A 59 7.14 16.55 1.14
N THR A 60 6.55 15.37 1.34
CA THR A 60 5.52 15.17 2.35
C THR A 60 6.12 15.33 3.75
N SER A 61 5.52 16.21 4.56
CA SER A 61 5.99 16.46 5.92
C SER A 61 6.04 15.18 6.77
N THR A 62 7.07 15.04 7.61
CA THR A 62 7.23 13.90 8.54
C THR A 62 5.98 13.62 9.38
N PRO A 63 5.25 14.63 9.91
CA PRO A 63 4.02 14.36 10.65
C PRO A 63 2.94 13.66 9.82
N MET A 64 2.82 13.99 8.54
CA MET A 64 1.86 13.37 7.63
C MET A 64 2.26 11.93 7.28
N LEU A 65 3.56 11.69 7.05
CA LEU A 65 4.10 10.34 6.81
C LEU A 65 3.84 9.40 8.00
N LEU A 66 4.03 9.89 9.23
CA LEU A 66 3.78 9.13 10.45
C LEU A 66 2.31 8.78 10.63
N ALA A 67 1.41 9.73 10.36
CA ALA A 67 -0.02 9.49 10.43
C ALA A 67 -0.51 8.46 9.38
N ARG A 68 0.12 8.44 8.19
CA ARG A 68 -0.20 7.47 7.13
C ARG A 68 0.33 6.06 7.43
N SER A 69 1.49 5.94 8.09
CA SER A 69 2.17 4.66 8.33
C SER A 69 1.62 3.85 9.52
N ARG A 70 0.80 4.45 10.39
CA ARG A 70 0.29 3.87 11.65
C ARG A 70 1.40 3.39 12.60
N VAL A 71 2.57 4.02 12.55
CA VAL A 71 3.65 3.81 13.54
C VAL A 71 3.26 4.50 14.84
N ARG A 72 2.68 3.73 15.77
CA ARG A 72 2.13 4.23 17.05
C ARG A 72 3.19 4.83 17.98
N SER A 73 4.46 4.47 17.82
CA SER A 73 5.55 4.94 18.67
C SER A 73 5.89 6.43 18.52
N LEU A 74 5.41 7.10 17.46
CA LEU A 74 5.73 8.52 17.19
C LEU A 74 4.51 9.46 17.14
N GLU A 75 3.29 8.97 17.42
CA GLU A 75 2.04 9.76 17.46
C GLU A 75 2.09 10.95 18.45
N ARG A 76 3.01 10.93 19.43
CA ARG A 76 3.21 12.04 20.38
C ARG A 76 3.77 13.31 19.72
N TYR A 77 4.57 13.15 18.66
CA TYR A 77 5.33 14.25 18.04
C TYR A 77 4.70 14.78 16.74
N ALA A 78 3.66 14.10 16.25
CA ALA A 78 2.98 14.41 15.00
C ALA A 78 1.47 14.22 15.15
N ARG A 79 0.71 15.32 15.13
CA ARG A 79 -0.76 15.29 15.19
C ARG A 79 -1.39 16.06 14.04
N PRO A 80 -1.22 15.62 12.78
CA PRO A 80 -2.02 16.16 11.69
C PRO A 80 -3.51 15.87 11.94
N GLY A 81 -4.39 16.79 11.57
CA GLY A 81 -5.83 16.61 11.69
C GLY A 81 -6.32 15.41 10.88
N VAL A 82 -7.35 14.71 11.37
CA VAL A 82 -7.89 13.51 10.70
C VAL A 82 -8.35 13.81 9.27
N ASP A 83 -8.91 14.99 9.02
CA ASP A 83 -9.35 15.42 7.69
C ASP A 83 -8.18 15.71 6.75
N SER A 84 -7.05 16.21 7.25
CA SER A 84 -5.87 16.45 6.42
C SER A 84 -5.21 15.14 6.01
N VAL A 85 -5.17 14.15 6.91
CA VAL A 85 -4.72 12.78 6.60
C VAL A 85 -5.67 12.11 5.60
N ALA A 86 -6.98 12.21 5.80
CA ALA A 86 -7.97 11.63 4.90
C ALA A 86 -7.88 12.22 3.49
N ARG A 87 -7.77 13.55 3.37
CA ARG A 87 -7.57 14.25 2.09
C ARG A 87 -6.27 13.82 1.42
N HIS A 88 -5.17 13.78 2.18
CA HIS A 88 -3.87 13.38 1.67
C HIS A 88 -3.87 11.94 1.12
N VAL A 89 -4.55 11.01 1.81
CA VAL A 89 -4.73 9.63 1.32
C VAL A 89 -5.61 9.60 0.07
N ALA A 90 -6.70 10.38 0.03
CA ALA A 90 -7.63 10.42 -1.10
C ALA A 90 -6.97 10.97 -2.38
N GLU A 91 -6.18 12.04 -2.28
CA GLU A 91 -5.41 12.61 -3.41
C GLU A 91 -4.44 11.59 -4.03
N ARG A 92 -3.97 10.63 -3.21
CA ARG A 92 -2.99 9.61 -3.61
C ARG A 92 -3.64 8.26 -3.94
N ASP A 93 -4.97 8.14 -3.86
CA ASP A 93 -5.69 6.92 -4.20
C ASP A 93 -5.67 6.67 -5.73
N PRO A 94 -5.07 5.58 -6.21
CA PRO A 94 -5.12 5.23 -7.64
C PRO A 94 -6.54 5.05 -8.18
N ALA A 95 -7.50 4.65 -7.34
CA ALA A 95 -8.90 4.52 -7.74
C ALA A 95 -9.60 5.88 -7.92
N ALA A 96 -9.12 6.94 -7.28
CA ALA A 96 -9.56 8.31 -7.57
C ALA A 96 -9.08 8.75 -8.97
N ARG A 97 -7.89 8.31 -9.40
CA ARG A 97 -7.34 8.61 -10.74
C ARG A 97 -8.17 8.02 -11.87
N ARG A 98 -8.79 6.86 -11.66
CA ARG A 98 -9.63 6.17 -12.67
C ARG A 98 -10.99 6.82 -12.91
N ARG A 99 -11.45 7.72 -12.02
CA ARG A 99 -12.73 8.43 -12.19
C ARG A 99 -12.61 9.70 -13.05
N ASN A 100 -11.40 10.19 -13.28
CA ASN A 100 -11.12 11.38 -14.09
C ASN A 100 -10.58 11.05 -15.50
N ARG A 101 -10.72 9.80 -15.96
CA ARG A 101 -10.39 9.38 -17.32
C ARG A 101 -11.60 8.69 -17.93
#